data_AF-A0A1E3UGU1-F1
#
_entry.id   AF-A0A1E3UGU1-F1
#
_cell.length_a   1.000
_cell.length_b   1.000
_cell.length_c   1.000
_cell.angle_alpha   90.00
_cell.angle_beta   90.00
_cell.angle_gamma   90.00
#
_symmetry.space_group_name_H-M   'P 1'
#
loop_
_entity.id
_entity.type
_entity.pdbx_description
1 polymer ?
#
loop_
_entity_poly.entity_id
_entity_poly.type
_entity_poly.pdbx_seq_one_letter_code
_entity_poly.pdbx_strand_id
1 'polypeptide(L)'
;MKEYAKGFYKSAAWKRARQQVITRSNGLCERCKARGIYKPGYIVHHKEYITPGNISNPNITLNLDNLEYVCEDCHNKEHKAVHTPMRYQYDANGNLLPPKENNKSDHTPGVQNLTPGKRTEGVTSKKLRKVARI
;
A
#
# COMPACT_ATOMS: atom_id res chain seq x y z
N MET A 1 -6.23 -3.86 -4.44
CA MET A 1 -6.98 -4.11 -5.70
C MET A 1 -8.39 -4.53 -5.33
N LYS A 2 -9.42 -3.97 -5.99
CA LYS A 2 -10.84 -4.25 -5.71
C LYS A 2 -11.30 -5.54 -6.43
N GLU A 3 -12.27 -6.26 -5.88
CA GLU A 3 -12.71 -7.58 -6.40
C GLU A 3 -13.18 -7.52 -7.85
N TYR A 4 -14.05 -6.56 -8.18
CA TYR A 4 -14.64 -6.41 -9.51
C TYR A 4 -13.60 -6.21 -10.62
N ALA A 5 -12.39 -5.72 -10.28
CA ALA A 5 -11.35 -5.41 -11.25
C ALA A 5 -10.31 -6.52 -11.43
N LYS A 6 -10.36 -7.61 -10.64
CA LYS A 6 -9.36 -8.68 -10.70
C LYS A 6 -9.27 -9.32 -12.10
N GLY A 7 -10.41 -9.58 -12.73
CA GLY A 7 -10.46 -10.17 -14.07
C GLY A 7 -9.81 -9.27 -15.12
N PHE A 8 -10.15 -7.98 -15.09
CA PHE A 8 -9.56 -6.97 -15.96
C PHE A 8 -8.03 -6.92 -15.84
N TYR A 9 -7.49 -6.80 -14.62
CA TYR A 9 -6.05 -6.71 -14.40
C TYR A 9 -5.29 -8.01 -14.71
N LYS A 10 -5.97 -9.16 -14.80
CA LYS A 10 -5.39 -10.43 -15.25
C LYS A 10 -5.44 -10.60 -16.78
N SER A 11 -6.26 -9.83 -17.47
CA SER A 11 -6.50 -9.96 -18.90
C SER A 11 -5.25 -9.71 -19.75
N ALA A 12 -5.19 -10.35 -20.92
CA ALA A 12 -4.12 -10.11 -21.89
C ALA A 12 -4.14 -8.67 -22.44
N ALA A 13 -5.34 -8.10 -22.59
CA ALA A 13 -5.51 -6.74 -23.08
C ALA A 13 -4.85 -5.71 -22.16
N TRP A 14 -5.09 -5.81 -20.84
CA TRP A 14 -4.42 -4.96 -19.86
C TRP A 14 -2.89 -5.13 -19.89
N LYS A 15 -2.39 -6.37 -19.93
CA LYS A 15 -0.93 -6.63 -19.97
C LYS A 15 -0.27 -5.98 -21.20
N ARG A 16 -0.94 -6.02 -22.36
CA ARG A 16 -0.46 -5.37 -23.59
C ARG A 16 -0.45 -3.85 -23.46
N ALA A 17 -1.56 -3.25 -23.02
CA ALA A 17 -1.66 -1.79 -22.80
C ALA A 17 -0.61 -1.32 -21.79
N ARG A 18 -0.45 -2.02 -20.66
CA ARG A 18 0.57 -1.75 -19.65
C ARG A 18 1.98 -1.73 -20.25
N GLN A 19 2.32 -2.72 -21.09
CA GLN A 19 3.64 -2.78 -21.71
C GLN A 19 3.85 -1.62 -22.68
N GLN A 20 2.84 -1.26 -23.48
CA GLN A 20 2.92 -0.13 -24.41
C GLN A 20 3.20 1.19 -23.68
N VAL A 21 2.53 1.44 -22.55
CA VAL A 21 2.75 2.64 -21.73
C VAL A 21 4.17 2.69 -21.17
N ILE A 22 4.69 1.57 -20.65
CA ILE A 22 6.07 1.48 -20.13
C ILE A 22 7.09 1.73 -21.25
N THR A 23 6.86 1.16 -22.43
CA THR A 23 7.74 1.37 -23.59
C THR A 23 7.68 2.82 -24.07
N ARG A 24 6.49 3.43 -24.19
CA ARG A 24 6.30 4.85 -24.54
C ARG A 24 7.05 5.78 -23.60
N SER A 25 7.06 5.45 -22.31
CA SER A 25 7.72 6.28 -21.29
C SER A 25 9.23 6.05 -21.19
N ASN A 26 9.81 5.15 -22.00
CA ASN A 26 11.18 4.66 -21.87
C ASN A 26 11.50 4.15 -20.45
N GLY A 27 10.51 3.56 -19.77
CA GLY A 27 10.64 3.10 -18.38
C GLY A 27 10.77 4.21 -17.34
N LEU A 28 10.62 5.48 -17.72
CA LEU A 28 10.71 6.63 -16.82
C LEU A 28 9.33 7.06 -16.32
N CYS A 29 9.31 7.70 -15.16
CA CYS A 29 8.12 8.32 -14.61
C CYS A 29 7.75 9.57 -15.42
N GLU A 30 6.59 9.55 -16.07
CA GLU A 30 6.12 10.61 -16.96
C GLU A 30 5.96 11.95 -16.22
N ARG A 31 5.38 11.94 -15.01
CA ARG A 31 5.22 13.14 -14.16
C ARG A 31 6.54 13.72 -13.64
N CYS A 32 7.57 12.90 -13.47
CA CYS A 32 8.89 13.40 -13.06
C CYS A 32 9.66 13.96 -14.24
N LYS A 33 9.61 13.27 -15.39
CA LYS A 33 10.21 13.75 -16.64
C LYS A 33 9.65 15.13 -17.02
N ALA A 34 8.35 15.34 -16.88
CA ALA A 34 7.70 16.65 -17.10
C ALA A 34 8.25 17.77 -16.19
N ARG A 35 8.84 17.44 -15.05
CA ARG A 35 9.49 18.37 -14.11
C ARG A 35 11.02 18.43 -14.25
N GLY A 36 11.58 17.82 -15.28
CA GLY A 36 13.04 17.73 -15.49
C GLY A 36 13.74 16.73 -14.57
N ILE A 37 13.00 15.86 -13.87
CA ILE A 37 13.56 14.85 -12.95
C ILE A 37 13.53 13.48 -13.65
N TYR A 38 14.68 12.85 -13.81
CA TYR A 38 14.79 11.54 -14.44
C TYR A 38 14.82 10.44 -13.39
N LYS A 39 13.73 9.68 -13.29
CA LYS A 39 13.63 8.54 -12.38
C LYS A 39 12.77 7.42 -12.96
N PRO A 40 13.04 6.17 -12.62
CA PRO A 40 12.26 5.04 -13.12
C PRO A 40 10.81 5.14 -12.65
N GLY A 41 9.89 4.74 -13.53
CA GLY A 41 8.51 4.47 -13.12
C GLY A 41 8.42 3.13 -12.40
N TYR A 42 7.31 2.93 -11.70
CA TYR A 42 7.04 1.74 -10.89
C TYR A 42 5.70 1.10 -11.26
N ILE A 43 4.68 1.92 -11.49
CA ILE A 43 3.30 1.48 -11.71
C ILE A 43 2.65 2.26 -12.84
N VAL A 44 1.81 1.58 -13.62
CA VAL A 44 0.91 2.24 -14.58
C VAL A 44 -0.35 2.65 -13.84
N HIS A 45 -0.66 3.94 -13.90
CA HIS A 45 -1.78 4.58 -13.23
C HIS A 45 -2.85 5.00 -14.25
N HIS A 46 -4.12 4.89 -13.87
CA HIS A 46 -5.27 5.38 -14.64
C HIS A 46 -5.57 6.82 -14.22
N LYS A 47 -5.53 7.78 -15.16
CA LYS A 47 -5.83 9.20 -14.88
C LYS A 47 -7.31 9.38 -14.51
N GLU A 48 -8.21 8.79 -15.29
CA GLU A 48 -9.61 8.58 -14.96
C GLU A 48 -9.78 7.23 -14.26
N TYR A 49 -10.27 7.25 -13.03
CA TYR A 49 -10.38 6.04 -12.22
C TYR A 49 -11.35 5.00 -12.79
N ILE A 50 -10.92 3.74 -12.71
CA ILE A 50 -11.82 2.62 -12.93
C ILE A 50 -12.82 2.51 -11.77
N THR A 51 -14.09 2.41 -12.13
CA THR A 51 -15.24 2.18 -11.26
C THR A 51 -15.97 0.91 -11.73
N PRO A 52 -16.87 0.34 -10.91
CA PRO A 52 -17.69 -0.78 -11.37
C PRO A 52 -18.53 -0.47 -12.61
N GLY A 53 -18.95 0.78 -12.80
CA GLY A 53 -19.79 1.19 -13.93
C GLY A 53 -19.03 1.40 -15.24
N ASN A 54 -17.71 1.64 -15.20
CA ASN A 54 -16.92 1.94 -16.39
C ASN A 54 -15.90 0.85 -16.76
N ILE A 55 -15.76 -0.21 -15.96
CA ILE A 55 -14.72 -1.22 -16.16
C ILE A 55 -14.86 -2.03 -17.47
N SER A 56 -16.06 -2.09 -18.04
CA SER A 56 -16.31 -2.72 -19.34
C SER A 56 -15.99 -1.79 -20.52
N ASN A 57 -15.73 -0.51 -20.28
CA ASN A 57 -15.46 0.47 -21.34
C ASN A 57 -13.97 0.50 -21.69
N PRO A 58 -13.55 0.01 -22.87
CA PRO A 58 -12.13 0.01 -23.28
C PRO A 58 -11.58 1.42 -23.50
N ASN A 59 -12.43 2.40 -23.83
CA ASN A 59 -12.01 3.79 -24.03
C ASN A 59 -11.57 4.48 -22.73
N ILE A 60 -11.90 3.89 -21.58
CA ILE A 60 -11.44 4.32 -20.26
C ILE A 60 -10.33 3.38 -19.77
N THR A 61 -10.58 2.08 -19.82
CA THR A 61 -9.71 1.09 -19.16
C THR A 61 -8.41 0.78 -19.92
N LEU A 62 -8.43 0.87 -21.25
CA LEU A 62 -7.32 0.49 -22.14
C LEU A 62 -6.79 1.65 -23.01
N ASN A 63 -7.41 2.82 -22.91
CA ASN A 63 -6.95 4.01 -23.63
C ASN A 63 -5.58 4.46 -23.11
N LEU A 64 -4.58 4.46 -23.98
CA LEU A 64 -3.19 4.83 -23.64
C LEU A 64 -3.05 6.27 -23.16
N ASP A 65 -3.95 7.16 -23.56
CA ASP A 65 -3.95 8.56 -23.11
C ASP A 65 -4.49 8.69 -21.68
N ASN A 66 -5.34 7.75 -21.26
CA ASN A 66 -5.81 7.63 -19.90
C ASN A 66 -4.81 6.90 -18.97
N LEU A 67 -3.71 6.38 -19.52
CA LEU A 67 -2.68 5.67 -18.77
C LEU A 67 -1.40 6.48 -18.69
N GLU A 68 -0.73 6.40 -17.54
CA GLU A 68 0.59 7.00 -17.33
C GLU A 68 1.50 6.07 -16.52
N TYR A 69 2.78 6.03 -16.86
CA TYR A 69 3.78 5.34 -16.05
C TYR A 69 4.37 6.28 -15.00
N VAL A 70 4.17 5.96 -13.72
CA VAL A 70 4.57 6.82 -12.61
C VAL A 70 5.39 6.04 -11.58
N CYS A 71 6.27 6.75 -10.89
CA CYS A 71 6.98 6.19 -9.74
C CYS A 71 6.02 6.02 -8.55
N GLU A 72 6.49 5.32 -7.51
CA GLU A 72 5.72 5.14 -6.28
C GLU A 72 5.35 6.47 -5.61
N ASP A 73 6.26 7.46 -5.50
CA ASP A 73 5.92 8.75 -4.88
C ASP A 73 4.79 9.49 -5.58
N CYS A 74 4.84 9.55 -6.93
CA CYS A 74 3.83 10.23 -7.73
C CYS A 74 2.49 9.50 -7.66
N HIS A 75 2.51 8.17 -7.66
CA HIS A 75 1.32 7.36 -7.46
C HIS A 75 0.73 7.54 -6.05
N ASN A 76 1.56 7.55 -5.01
CA ASN A 76 1.13 7.76 -3.63
C ASN A 76 0.59 9.17 -3.40
N LYS A 77 1.15 10.20 -4.04
CA LYS A 77 0.58 11.57 -3.95
C LYS A 77 -0.85 11.64 -4.49
N GLU A 78 -1.14 10.88 -5.55
CA GLU A 78 -2.48 10.80 -6.13
C GLU A 78 -3.46 9.99 -5.26
N HIS A 79 -3.04 8.81 -4.80
CA HIS A 79 -3.92 7.88 -4.08
C HIS A 79 -3.91 8.02 -2.55
N LYS A 80 -2.88 8.63 -1.98
CA LYS A 80 -2.60 8.67 -0.54
C LYS A 80 -2.27 10.09 -0.06
N ALA A 81 -3.13 11.04 -0.39
CA ALA A 81 -3.33 12.20 0.49
C ALA A 81 -3.93 11.80 1.87
N VAL A 82 -4.11 10.50 2.16
CA VAL A 82 -4.41 10.02 3.50
C VAL A 82 -3.11 9.87 4.27
N HIS A 83 -2.70 10.96 4.92
CA HIS A 83 -1.79 10.91 6.05
C HIS A 83 -2.40 9.96 7.09
N THR A 84 -1.92 8.71 7.19
CA THR A 84 -2.11 7.96 8.43
C THR A 84 -1.25 8.70 9.46
N PRO A 85 -1.81 9.34 10.50
CA PRO A 85 -0.98 9.90 11.55
C PRO A 85 -0.10 8.78 12.11
N MET A 86 1.19 9.07 12.30
CA MET A 86 2.11 8.15 12.95
C MET A 86 1.44 7.57 14.19
N ARG A 87 1.17 6.26 14.18
CA ARG A 87 0.40 5.57 15.23
C ARG A 87 1.11 5.62 16.59
N TYR A 88 2.44 5.74 16.54
CA TYR A 88 3.32 5.84 17.71
C TYR A 88 4.21 7.07 17.57
N GLN A 89 4.40 7.76 18.68
CA GLN A 89 5.30 8.90 18.80
C GLN A 89 6.32 8.56 19.89
N TYR A 90 7.48 9.22 19.89
CA TYR A 90 8.47 9.06 20.94
C TYR A 90 8.61 10.38 21.69
N ASP A 91 8.86 10.32 23.00
CA ASP A 91 9.30 11.47 23.75
C ASP A 91 10.78 11.80 23.41
N ALA A 92 11.29 12.93 23.93
CA ALA A 92 12.68 13.35 23.71
C ALA A 92 13.73 12.35 24.26
N ASN A 93 13.30 11.42 25.12
CA ASN A 93 14.14 10.40 25.73
C ASN A 93 14.06 9.05 24.99
N GLY A 94 13.29 8.98 23.89
CA GLY A 94 13.12 7.77 23.09
C GLY A 94 12.08 6.78 23.64
N ASN A 95 11.27 7.16 24.63
CA ASN A 95 10.19 6.31 25.11
C ASN A 95 8.97 6.42 24.19
N LEU A 96 8.31 5.28 23.96
CA LEU A 96 7.05 5.24 23.20
C LEU A 96 5.95 6.00 23.96
N LEU A 97 5.41 7.03 23.32
CA LEU A 97 4.20 7.73 23.78
C LEU A 97 2.97 6.85 23.53
N PRO A 98 2.00 6.85 24.46
CA PRO A 98 0.74 6.15 24.25
C PRO A 98 0.03 6.69 23.00
N PRO A 99 -0.71 5.84 22.26
CA PRO A 99 -1.55 6.31 21.16
C PRO A 99 -2.48 7.42 21.65
N LYS A 100 -2.62 8.49 20.86
CA LYS A 100 -3.54 9.59 21.20
C LYS A 100 -4.95 9.01 21.34
N GLU A 101 -5.53 9.11 22.54
CA GLU A 101 -6.90 8.67 22.77
C GLU A 101 -7.83 9.56 21.95
N ASN A 102 -8.52 8.96 20.99
CA ASN A 102 -9.63 9.62 20.32
C ASN A 102 -10.81 9.53 21.30
N ASN A 103 -11.08 10.60 22.05
CA ASN A 103 -12.28 10.71 22.87
C ASN A 103 -13.51 10.56 21.96
N LYS A 104 -14.00 9.33 21.81
CA LYS A 104 -15.36 9.03 21.38
C LYS A 104 -16.13 8.68 22.64
N SER A 105 -16.98 9.59 23.06
CA SER A 105 -17.96 9.40 24.12
C SER A 105 -18.82 8.14 23.86
N ASP A 106 -18.84 7.30 24.89
CA ASP A 106 -19.90 6.38 25.32
C ASP A 106 -20.46 5.34 24.35
N HIS A 107 -20.06 4.07 24.57
CA HIS A 107 -21.00 3.06 25.05
C HIS A 107 -20.27 1.87 25.69
N THR A 108 -20.39 1.72 27.01
CA THR A 108 -19.99 0.54 27.79
C THR A 108 -20.96 -0.63 27.52
N PRO A 109 -20.50 -1.89 27.58
CA PRO A 109 -20.77 -2.63 28.82
C PRO A 109 -19.67 -3.61 29.26
N GLY A 110 -19.44 -3.66 30.58
CA GLY A 110 -19.18 -4.90 31.33
C GLY A 110 -17.75 -5.41 31.40
N VAL A 111 -16.98 -4.90 32.36
CA VAL A 111 -15.70 -5.48 32.82
C VAL A 111 -15.97 -6.65 33.77
N GLN A 112 -15.35 -7.81 33.53
CA GLN A 112 -15.05 -8.78 34.60
C GLN A 112 -13.53 -8.85 34.78
N ASN A 113 -13.11 -8.49 35.99
CA ASN A 113 -11.72 -8.37 36.42
C ASN A 113 -11.05 -9.74 36.60
N LEU A 114 -9.81 -9.88 36.13
CA LEU A 114 -8.89 -10.94 36.58
C LEU A 114 -7.59 -10.27 37.07
N THR A 115 -7.21 -10.62 38.30
CA THR A 115 -6.10 -10.07 39.09
C THR A 115 -4.72 -10.59 38.62
N PRO A 116 -3.61 -9.97 39.05
CA PRO A 116 -2.27 -10.27 38.54
C PRO A 116 -1.68 -11.52 39.21
N GLY A 117 -1.48 -12.59 38.43
CA GLY A 117 -0.77 -13.79 38.84
C GLY A 117 0.76 -13.67 38.66
N LYS A 118 1.50 -14.06 39.70
CA LYS A 118 2.96 -14.04 39.85
C LYS A 118 3.73 -14.65 38.66
N ARG A 119 4.87 -14.00 38.35
CA ARG A 119 5.95 -14.46 37.47
C ARG A 119 6.63 -15.70 38.06
N THR A 120 6.76 -16.77 37.28
CA THR A 120 7.72 -17.85 37.55
C THR A 120 8.66 -18.01 36.36
N GLU A 121 9.95 -18.00 36.66
CA GLU A 121 11.03 -18.16 35.70
C GLU A 121 11.15 -19.63 35.28
N GLY A 122 11.24 -19.89 33.96
CA GLY A 122 11.33 -21.21 33.38
C GLY A 122 12.53 -21.32 32.45
N VAL A 123 13.63 -21.78 33.06
CA VAL A 123 14.87 -22.39 32.55
C VAL A 123 14.93 -22.74 31.05
N THR A 124 16.03 -22.28 30.44
CA THR A 124 16.62 -22.61 29.14
C THR A 124 16.68 -24.11 28.81
N SER A 125 16.41 -24.46 27.53
CA SER A 125 17.30 -25.38 26.81
C SER A 125 17.18 -25.27 25.28
N LYS A 126 18.34 -25.09 24.65
CA LYS A 126 18.55 -25.00 23.20
C LYS A 126 18.23 -26.33 22.51
N LYS A 127 17.56 -26.28 21.35
CA LYS A 127 17.66 -27.38 20.36
C LYS A 127 17.84 -26.81 18.95
N LEU A 128 19.11 -26.71 18.55
CA LEU A 128 19.56 -26.49 17.18
C LEU A 128 19.09 -27.68 16.31
N ARG A 129 18.40 -27.41 15.20
CA ARG A 129 18.25 -28.36 14.10
C ARG A 129 19.05 -27.85 12.89
N LYS A 130 20.03 -28.66 12.48
CA LYS A 130 20.92 -28.43 11.34
C LYS A 130 20.11 -28.41 10.03
N VAL A 131 20.43 -27.43 9.18
CA VAL A 131 20.05 -27.37 7.77
C VAL A 131 20.99 -28.29 6.99
N ALA A 132 20.44 -29.22 6.21
CA ALA A 132 21.19 -29.96 5.21
C ALA A 132 21.06 -29.25 3.86
N ARG A 133 22.19 -28.86 3.28
CA ARG A 133 22.35 -28.57 1.85
C ARG A 133 22.62 -29.91 1.15
N ILE A 134 21.91 -30.16 0.05
CA ILE A 134 22.38 -30.62 -1.27
C ILE A 134 21.25 -30.25 -2.24
#